data_AF-A0A2T9ZVS1-F1
#
_entry.id   AF-A0A2T9ZVS1-F1
#
_cell.length_a   1.000
_cell.length_b   1.000
_cell.length_c   1.000
_cell.angle_alpha   90.00
_cell.angle_beta   90.00
_cell.angle_gamma   90.00
#
_symmetry.space_group_name_H-M   'P 1'
#
loop_
_entity.id
_entity.type
_entity.pdbx_description
1 polymer ?
#
loop_
_entity_poly.entity_id
_entity_poly.type
_entity_poly.pdbx_seq_one_letter_code
_entity_poly.pdbx_strand_id
1 'polypeptide(L)'
;MELCDLCVRQCPIEIRITQCEATAAEKPQQVARVAQQMGNECPPKHAITLEPEDRGDGVRRMKPTVLEGCVGCGVCEMICPVESAAIVGDLDKNADTLEGG
;
A
#
# COMPACT_ATOMS: atom_id res chain seq x y z
N MET A 1 -14.57 1.68 -6.17
CA MET A 1 -13.22 1.22 -5.85
C MET A 1 -12.64 2.28 -4.96
N GLU A 2 -12.51 1.97 -3.67
CA GLU A 2 -12.01 2.94 -2.70
C GLU A 2 -10.51 3.13 -2.94
N LEU A 3 -10.03 4.37 -2.85
CA LEU A 3 -8.62 4.70 -3.09
C LEU A 3 -7.68 3.83 -2.23
N CYS A 4 -8.13 3.49 -1.01
CA CYS A 4 -7.36 2.73 -0.05
C CYS A 4 -7.13 1.25 -0.43
N ASP A 5 -7.98 0.63 -1.26
CA ASP A 5 -7.77 -0.75 -1.73
C ASP A 5 -6.43 -0.91 -2.49
N LEU A 6 -5.97 0.18 -3.11
CA LEU A 6 -4.72 0.19 -3.86
C LEU A 6 -3.50 0.03 -2.95
N CYS A 7 -3.58 0.37 -1.66
CA CYS A 7 -2.43 0.23 -0.76
C CYS A 7 -2.06 -1.23 -0.49
N VAL A 8 -3.06 -2.12 -0.42
CA VAL A 8 -2.83 -3.57 -0.30
C VAL A 8 -2.16 -4.10 -1.55
N ARG A 9 -2.67 -3.70 -2.73
CA ARG A 9 -2.12 -4.14 -4.02
C ARG A 9 -0.72 -3.61 -4.30
N GLN A 10 -0.38 -2.45 -3.76
CA GLN A 10 0.91 -1.81 -3.95
C GLN A 10 1.89 -2.06 -2.79
N CYS A 11 1.45 -2.76 -1.74
CA CYS A 11 2.30 -3.15 -0.62
C CYS A 11 3.35 -4.16 -1.09
N PRO A 12 4.65 -3.91 -0.88
CA PRO A 12 5.71 -4.80 -1.37
C PRO A 12 5.63 -6.21 -0.77
N ILE A 13 5.11 -6.35 0.45
CA ILE A 13 4.95 -7.65 1.11
C ILE A 13 3.78 -8.44 0.50
N GLU A 14 2.63 -7.82 0.30
CA GLU A 14 1.46 -8.47 -0.34
C GLU A 14 1.74 -8.84 -1.80
N ILE A 15 2.51 -8.00 -2.51
CA ILE A 15 3.02 -8.32 -3.85
C ILE A 15 3.90 -9.57 -3.81
N ARG A 16 4.81 -9.68 -2.83
CA ARG A 16 5.67 -10.84 -2.66
C ARG A 16 4.89 -12.11 -2.32
N ILE A 17 3.86 -12.02 -1.48
CA ILE A 17 2.96 -13.14 -1.18
C ILE A 17 2.29 -13.63 -2.46
N THR A 18 1.72 -12.71 -3.26
CA THR A 18 1.12 -13.05 -4.56
C THR A 18 2.12 -13.71 -5.51
N GLN A 19 3.36 -13.22 -5.57
CA GLN A 19 4.42 -13.82 -6.39
C GLN A 19 4.82 -15.21 -5.90
N CYS A 20 4.86 -15.42 -4.58
CA CYS A 20 5.08 -16.71 -3.95
C CYS A 20 3.99 -17.72 -4.34
N GLU A 21 2.72 -17.33 -4.26
CA GLU A 21 1.58 -18.16 -4.64
C GLU A 21 1.58 -18.50 -6.14
N ALA A 22 1.91 -17.52 -7.00
CA ALA A 22 2.00 -17.74 -8.44
C ALA A 22 3.12 -18.73 -8.82
N THR A 23 4.28 -18.62 -8.17
CA THR A 23 5.42 -19.52 -8.45
C THR A 23 5.22 -20.94 -7.89
N ALA A 24 4.44 -21.12 -6.84
CA ALA A 24 4.05 -22.45 -6.35
C ALA A 24 3.16 -23.22 -7.35
N ALA A 25 2.43 -22.51 -8.23
CA ALA A 25 1.58 -23.11 -9.25
C ALA A 25 2.35 -23.56 -10.52
N GLU A 26 3.59 -23.11 -10.71
CA GLU A 26 4.43 -23.44 -11.85
C GLU A 26 5.54 -24.45 -11.46
N LYS A 27 5.88 -25.42 -12.32
CA LYS A 27 6.96 -26.39 -12.05
C LYS A 27 8.28 -25.65 -11.72
N PRO A 28 9.10 -26.16 -10.77
CA PRO A 28 10.26 -25.44 -10.26
C PRO A 28 11.36 -25.38 -11.33
N GLN A 29 11.33 -24.37 -12.19
CA GLN A 29 12.42 -24.12 -13.12
C GLN A 29 13.14 -22.83 -12.74
N GLN A 30 14.24 -23.04 -12.02
CA GLN A 30 15.36 -22.12 -11.85
C GLN A 30 15.02 -20.78 -11.17
N VAL A 31 14.62 -20.85 -9.90
CA VAL A 31 14.71 -19.71 -9.00
C VAL A 31 16.16 -19.19 -8.96
N ALA A 32 16.32 -17.88 -9.18
CA ALA A 32 17.60 -17.20 -9.28
C ALA A 32 18.54 -17.53 -8.09
N ARG A 33 19.83 -17.65 -8.41
CA ARG A 33 20.93 -18.32 -7.70
C ARG A 33 21.32 -17.81 -6.28
N VAL A 34 20.41 -17.22 -5.50
CA VAL A 34 20.68 -16.77 -4.12
C VAL A 34 19.71 -17.36 -3.08
N ALA A 35 18.49 -17.72 -3.48
CA ALA A 35 17.45 -18.14 -2.52
C ALA A 35 17.60 -19.58 -1.98
N GLN A 36 18.29 -20.47 -2.69
CA GLN A 36 18.25 -21.92 -2.41
C GLN A 36 19.14 -22.40 -1.25
N GLN A 37 20.07 -21.57 -0.73
CA GLN A 37 21.03 -22.03 0.28
C GLN A 37 20.54 -21.89 1.73
N MET A 38 19.45 -21.16 1.98
CA MET A 38 19.00 -20.83 3.34
C MET A 38 17.46 -20.79 3.42
N GLY A 39 16.76 -21.92 3.20
CA GLY A 39 15.34 -22.09 3.59
C GLY A 39 14.44 -20.87 3.33
N ASN A 40 14.24 -20.55 2.06
CA ASN A 40 13.59 -19.35 1.56
C ASN A 40 12.19 -19.12 2.19
N GLU A 41 12.07 -17.99 2.89
CA GLU A 41 10.96 -17.51 3.75
C GLU A 41 9.70 -17.08 2.96
N CYS A 42 9.25 -17.93 2.05
CA CYS A 42 8.11 -17.72 1.16
C CYS A 42 6.94 -18.61 1.59
N PRO A 43 5.72 -18.07 1.78
CA PRO A 43 5.38 -16.65 1.74
C PRO A 43 5.82 -15.90 3.02
N PRO A 44 6.17 -14.60 2.93
CA PRO A 44 6.34 -13.77 4.11
C PRO A 44 5.00 -13.59 4.84
N LYS A 45 5.03 -13.14 6.11
CA LYS A 45 3.82 -12.79 6.85
C LYS A 45 3.13 -11.58 6.19
N HIS A 46 1.80 -11.57 6.18
CA HIS A 46 1.02 -10.42 5.71
C HIS A 46 1.39 -9.14 6.48
N ALA A 47 1.45 -8.03 5.76
CA ALA A 47 1.84 -6.73 6.29
C ALA A 47 0.65 -5.83 6.60
N ILE A 48 -0.50 -6.07 5.95
CA ILE A 48 -1.62 -5.15 5.96
C ILE A 48 -2.94 -5.88 5.72
N THR A 49 -4.01 -5.42 6.37
CA THR A 49 -5.40 -5.80 6.09
C THR A 49 -6.27 -4.56 5.96
N LEU A 50 -7.45 -4.68 5.35
CA LEU A 50 -8.43 -3.60 5.26
C LEU A 50 -9.61 -3.89 6.18
N GLU A 51 -9.89 -2.95 7.08
CA GLU A 51 -11.00 -3.03 8.01
C GLU A 51 -12.01 -1.91 7.72
N PRO A 52 -13.32 -2.19 7.87
CA PRO A 52 -14.33 -1.15 7.71
C PRO A 52 -14.19 -0.10 8.83
N GLU A 53 -14.23 1.17 8.46
CA GLU A 53 -14.26 2.30 9.38
C GLU A 53 -15.58 3.06 9.20
N ASP A 54 -16.31 3.22 10.31
CA ASP A 54 -17.50 4.06 10.38
C ASP A 54 -17.15 5.38 11.08
N ARG A 55 -17.34 6.49 10.36
CA ARG A 55 -17.08 7.85 10.86
C ARG A 55 -18.36 8.61 11.22
N GLY A 56 -19.52 7.96 11.17
CA GLY A 56 -20.82 8.55 11.51
C GLY A 56 -21.45 9.43 10.42
N ASP A 57 -20.87 9.45 9.21
CA ASP A 57 -21.36 10.24 8.06
C ASP A 57 -22.09 9.41 6.99
N GLY A 58 -22.36 8.13 7.28
CA GLY A 58 -23.04 7.22 6.36
C GLY A 58 -22.19 6.76 5.18
N VAL A 59 -20.92 7.15 5.11
CA VAL A 59 -19.98 6.71 4.07
C VAL A 59 -19.18 5.51 4.58
N ARG A 60 -19.32 4.38 3.90
CA ARG A 60 -18.52 3.18 4.20
C ARG A 60 -17.10 3.41 3.71
N ARG A 61 -16.14 3.49 4.64
CA ARG A 61 -14.72 3.59 4.34
C ARG A 61 -14.00 2.31 4.71
N MET A 62 -12.93 2.00 3.99
CA MET A 62 -11.95 0.98 4.37
C MET A 62 -10.67 1.65 4.86
N LYS A 63 -10.16 1.18 6.00
CA LYS A 63 -8.93 1.66 6.62
C LYS A 63 -7.87 0.56 6.61
N PRO A 64 -6.60 0.89 6.35
CA PRO A 64 -5.53 -0.08 6.43
C PRO A 64 -5.12 -0.31 7.89
N THR A 65 -5.03 -1.56 8.29
CA THR A 65 -4.50 -1.98 9.58
C THR A 65 -3.18 -2.71 9.38
N VAL A 66 -2.13 -2.24 10.04
CA VAL A 66 -0.77 -2.77 9.94
C VAL A 66 -0.63 -4.06 10.74
N LEU A 67 0.03 -5.06 10.15
CA LEU A 67 0.29 -6.37 10.74
C LEU A 67 1.80 -6.61 10.95
N GLU A 68 2.14 -7.74 11.57
CA GLU A 68 3.53 -8.11 11.92
C GLU A 68 4.47 -8.17 10.72
N GLY A 69 3.98 -8.47 9.52
CA GLY A 69 4.78 -8.53 8.30
C GLY A 69 5.19 -7.17 7.73
N CYS A 70 4.75 -6.05 8.33
CA CYS A 70 5.03 -4.72 7.81
C CYS A 70 6.50 -4.33 7.93
N VAL A 71 7.04 -3.77 6.84
CA VAL A 71 8.43 -3.31 6.75
C VAL A 71 8.56 -1.78 6.68
N GLY A 72 7.48 -1.04 6.96
CA GLY A 72 7.50 0.42 7.00
C GLY A 72 7.67 1.11 5.65
N CYS A 73 7.11 0.55 4.57
CA CYS A 73 7.26 1.11 3.22
C CYS A 73 6.49 2.42 2.95
N GLY A 74 5.57 2.83 3.83
CA GLY A 74 4.80 4.08 3.72
C GLY A 74 3.70 4.09 2.64
N VAL A 75 3.53 3.03 1.85
CA VAL A 75 2.54 3.00 0.75
C VAL A 75 1.10 3.21 1.24
N CYS A 76 0.73 2.67 2.41
CA CYS A 76 -0.59 2.88 3.00
C CYS A 76 -0.85 4.35 3.35
N GLU A 77 0.16 5.08 3.83
CA GLU A 77 0.03 6.51 4.16
C GLU A 77 -0.05 7.39 2.91
N MET A 78 0.63 6.98 1.83
CA MET A 78 0.60 7.72 0.56
C MET A 78 -0.69 7.50 -0.23
N ILE A 79 -1.28 6.32 -0.13
CA ILE A 79 -2.44 5.93 -0.95
C ILE A 79 -3.76 6.14 -0.21
N CYS A 80 -3.86 5.71 1.05
CA CYS A 80 -5.12 5.84 1.77
C CYS A 80 -5.35 7.29 2.16
N PRO A 81 -6.56 7.84 1.95
CA PRO A 81 -6.83 9.23 2.26
C PRO A 81 -6.70 9.46 3.76
N VAL A 82 -5.74 10.31 4.13
CA VAL A 82 -5.63 10.87 5.49
C VAL A 82 -6.70 11.95 5.70
N GLU A 83 -7.04 12.24 6.96
CA GLU A 83 -8.09 13.22 7.29
C GLU A 83 -7.79 14.64 6.76
N SER A 84 -6.52 14.96 6.49
CA SER A 84 -6.06 16.24 5.95
C SER A 84 -4.98 16.03 4.88
N ALA A 85 -5.09 16.69 3.73
CA ALA A 85 -4.05 16.66 2.71
C ALA A 85 -2.71 17.13 3.28
N ALA A 86 -1.64 16.38 3.02
CA ALA A 86 -0.29 16.74 3.48
C ALA A 86 0.22 18.04 2.85
N ILE A 87 -0.28 18.39 1.67
CA ILE A 87 0.05 19.60 0.93
C ILE A 87 -1.26 20.24 0.48
N VAL A 88 -1.48 21.50 0.88
CA VAL A 88 -2.62 22.31 0.44
C VAL A 88 -2.09 23.45 -0.41
N GLY A 89 -2.35 23.39 -1.72
CA GLY A 89 -2.10 24.49 -2.64
C GLY A 89 -3.30 25.43 -2.65
N ASP A 90 -3.05 26.73 -2.56
CA ASP A 90 -4.07 27.75 -2.87
C ASP A 90 -4.22 27.78 -4.39
N LEU A 91 -5.25 27.11 -4.90
CA LEU A 91 -5.50 26.96 -6.34
C LEU A 91 -5.85 28.28 -7.03
N ASP A 92 -6.21 29.31 -6.25
CA ASP A 92 -6.56 30.64 -6.72
C ASP A 92 -5.34 31.58 -6.79
N LYS A 93 -4.20 31.21 -6.18
CA LYS A 93 -2.96 31.98 -6.21
C LYS A 93 -1.96 31.39 -7.18
N ASN A 94 -1.79 32.07 -8.31
CA ASN A 94 -0.68 31.85 -9.24
C ASN A 94 0.31 33.02 -9.20
N ALA A 95 1.45 32.87 -9.88
CA ALA A 95 2.48 33.91 -9.98
C ALA A 95 1.93 35.25 -10.52
N ASP A 96 0.97 35.20 -11.45
CA ASP A 96 0.36 36.39 -12.04
C ASP A 96 -0.50 37.19 -11.05
N THR A 97 -1.06 36.53 -10.03
CA THR A 97 -1.96 37.15 -9.04
C THR A 97 -1.20 37.73 -7.83
N LEU A 98 0.12 37.50 -7.74
CA LEU A 98 0.96 38.00 -6.63
C LEU A 98 1.55 39.41 -6.88
N GLU A 99 1.54 39.91 -8.11
CA GLU A 99 2.15 41.21 -8.47
C GLU A 99 1.15 42.39 -8.52
N GLY A 100 -0.13 42.15 -8.25
CA GLY A 100 -1.18 43.18 -8.28
C GLY A 100 -1.60 43.65 -6.88
N GLY A 101 -0.69 44.36 -6.18
CA GLY A 101 -0.96 45.06 -4.92
C GLY A 101 -1.22 46.54 -5.11
#